data_AF-A0A952BAW4-F1
#
_entry.id   AF-A0A952BAW4-F1
#
_cell.length_a   1.000
_cell.length_b   1.000
_cell.length_c   1.000
_cell.angle_alpha   90.00
_cell.angle_beta   90.00
_cell.angle_gamma   90.00
#
_symmetry.space_group_name_H-M   'P 1'
#
loop_
_entity.id
_entity.type
_entity.pdbx_description
1 polymer ?
#
loop_
_entity_poly.entity_id
_entity_poly.type
_entity_poly.pdbx_seq_one_letter_code
_entity_poly.pdbx_strand_id
1 'polypeptide(L)'
;MEEEKRYPKGHFIGMGLAIGIPIGVPIGLALGNIALGPAMGLPLGMVLGIAMEKKYNKNPIESTEEEKTKKKKMCLVGILIGLIFFIGIVLTYFFMK
;
A
#
# COMPACT_ATOMS: atom_id res chain seq x y z
N MET A 1 1.30 -33.12 12.96
CA MET A 1 1.05 -32.47 11.67
C MET A 1 1.17 -30.99 11.93
N GLU A 2 2.18 -30.30 11.38
CA GLU A 2 2.24 -28.84 11.48
C GLU A 2 1.09 -28.27 10.64
N GLU A 3 0.18 -27.52 11.26
CA GLU A 3 -0.83 -26.79 10.50
C GLU A 3 -0.11 -25.72 9.65
N GLU A 4 -0.11 -25.91 8.34
CA GLU A 4 0.43 -24.94 7.40
C GLU A 4 -0.44 -23.66 7.49
N LYS A 5 0.11 -22.59 8.08
CA LYS A 5 -0.61 -21.31 8.23
C LYS A 5 -1.03 -20.78 6.86
N ARG A 6 -2.33 -20.63 6.65
CA ARG A 6 -2.91 -20.11 5.41
C ARG A 6 -3.15 -18.61 5.50
N TYR A 7 -2.85 -17.89 4.43
CA TYR A 7 -3.02 -16.44 4.36
C TYR A 7 -4.07 -16.08 3.30
N PRO A 8 -4.80 -14.95 3.48
CA PRO A 8 -5.71 -14.46 2.44
C PRO A 8 -4.93 -14.09 1.18
N LYS A 9 -5.57 -14.24 0.02
CA LYS A 9 -4.99 -13.85 -1.27
C LYS A 9 -4.55 -12.38 -1.23
N GLY A 10 -3.30 -12.12 -1.61
CA GLY A 10 -2.70 -10.79 -1.64
C GLY A 10 -2.14 -10.31 -0.30
N HIS A 11 -2.09 -11.16 0.73
CA HIS A 11 -1.49 -10.82 2.02
C HIS A 11 -0.03 -10.36 1.85
N PHE A 12 0.77 -11.12 1.11
CA PHE A 12 2.18 -10.79 0.92
C PHE A 12 2.39 -9.66 -0.08
N ILE A 13 1.45 -9.48 -1.02
CA ILE A 13 1.41 -8.31 -1.90
C ILE A 13 1.25 -7.03 -1.07
N GLY A 14 0.30 -7.02 -0.13
CA GLY A 14 0.11 -5.89 0.80
C GLY A 14 1.34 -5.62 1.65
N MET A 15 1.98 -6.68 2.17
CA MET A 15 3.23 -6.56 2.94
C MET A 15 4.37 -5.98 2.10
N GLY A 16 4.52 -6.45 0.86
CA GLY A 16 5.51 -5.93 -0.08
C GLY A 16 5.32 -4.43 -0.32
N LEU A 17 4.09 -3.97 -0.55
CA LEU A 17 3.79 -2.54 -0.71
C LEU A 17 4.08 -1.73 0.56
N ALA A 18 3.75 -2.28 1.74
CA ALA A 18 4.04 -1.66 3.03
C ALA A 18 5.54 -1.49 3.29
N ILE A 19 6.39 -2.30 2.65
CA ILE A 19 7.85 -2.17 2.68
C ILE A 19 8.35 -1.23 1.58
N GLY A 20 7.84 -1.39 0.35
CA GLY A 20 8.32 -0.67 -0.83
C GLY A 20 8.07 0.84 -0.78
N ILE A 21 6.88 1.27 -0.32
CA ILE A 21 6.53 2.70 -0.29
C ILE A 21 7.45 3.48 0.68
N PRO A 22 7.65 3.04 1.95
CA PRO A 22 8.58 3.71 2.86
C PRO A 22 10.04 3.74 2.37
N ILE A 23 10.47 2.79 1.53
CA ILE A 23 11.80 2.81 0.91
C ILE A 23 11.86 3.85 -0.21
N GLY A 24 10.79 3.96 -1.00
CA GLY A 24 10.72 4.90 -2.12
C GLY A 24 10.70 6.36 -1.67
N VAL A 25 9.94 6.71 -0.63
CA VAL A 25 9.75 8.11 -0.19
C VAL A 25 11.08 8.85 0.09
N PRO A 26 12.03 8.30 0.86
CA PRO A 26 13.35 8.92 1.06
C PRO A 26 14.14 9.12 -0.23
N ILE A 27 14.03 8.21 -1.19
CA ILE A 27 14.70 8.32 -2.50
C ILE A 27 14.13 9.52 -3.27
N GLY A 28 12.80 9.66 -3.31
CA GLY A 28 12.15 10.82 -3.92
C GLY A 28 12.56 12.13 -3.23
N LEU A 29 12.65 12.14 -1.91
CA LEU A 29 13.12 13.29 -1.14
C LEU A 29 14.57 13.65 -1.47
N ALA A 30 15.47 12.66 -1.56
CA ALA A 30 16.87 12.85 -1.90
C ALA A 30 17.07 13.39 -3.33
N LEU A 31 16.20 13.00 -4.25
CA LEU A 31 16.18 13.50 -5.63
C LEU A 31 15.49 14.87 -5.78
N GLY A 32 14.99 15.46 -4.70
CA GLY A 32 14.26 16.73 -4.73
C GLY A 32 12.88 16.65 -5.39
N ASN A 33 12.38 15.44 -5.67
CA ASN A 33 11.07 15.21 -6.25
C ASN A 33 10.32 14.13 -5.47
N ILE A 34 9.49 14.57 -4.52
CA ILE A 34 8.73 13.68 -3.64
C ILE A 34 7.79 12.74 -4.39
N ALA A 35 7.33 13.11 -5.58
CA ALA A 35 6.46 12.25 -6.40
C ALA A 35 7.21 11.02 -6.94
N LEU A 36 8.53 11.11 -7.15
CA LEU A 36 9.33 9.97 -7.56
C LEU A 36 9.42 8.90 -6.48
N GLY A 37 9.25 9.27 -5.21
CA GLY A 37 9.40 8.34 -4.10
C GLY A 37 8.40 7.18 -4.17
N PRO A 38 7.08 7.45 -4.10
CA PRO A 38 6.06 6.43 -4.31
C PRO A 38 6.15 5.77 -5.68
N ALA A 39 6.51 6.52 -6.73
CA ALA A 39 6.65 5.99 -8.08
C ALA A 39 7.72 4.89 -8.20
N MET A 40 8.82 5.00 -7.45
CA MET A 40 9.87 3.97 -7.38
C MET A 40 9.56 2.91 -6.32
N GLY A 41 8.97 3.30 -5.18
CA GLY A 41 8.66 2.38 -4.09
C GLY A 41 7.56 1.37 -4.41
N LEU A 42 6.56 1.76 -5.20
CA LEU A 42 5.45 0.89 -5.60
C LEU A 42 5.93 -0.34 -6.41
N PRO A 43 6.69 -0.20 -7.52
CA PRO A 43 7.23 -1.33 -8.25
C PRO A 43 8.09 -2.25 -7.38
N LEU A 44 8.95 -1.69 -6.53
CA LEU A 44 9.82 -2.45 -5.63
C LEU A 44 9.01 -3.30 -4.65
N GLY A 45 8.04 -2.68 -3.99
CA GLY A 45 7.14 -3.36 -3.06
C GLY A 45 6.27 -4.41 -3.75
N MET A 46 5.78 -4.12 -4.96
CA MET A 46 4.97 -5.04 -5.74
C MET A 46 5.76 -6.29 -6.14
N VAL A 47 6.98 -6.14 -6.66
CA VAL A 47 7.83 -7.28 -7.03
C VAL A 47 8.13 -8.16 -5.82
N LEU A 48 8.50 -7.55 -4.69
CA LEU A 48 8.76 -8.28 -3.45
C LEU A 48 7.51 -9.04 -2.98
N GLY A 49 6.37 -8.36 -2.97
CA GLY A 49 5.11 -8.93 -2.53
C GLY A 49 4.61 -10.07 -3.42
N ILE A 50 4.73 -9.95 -4.74
CA ILE A 50 4.40 -11.02 -5.69
C ILE A 50 5.32 -12.22 -5.50
N ALA A 51 6.62 -12.00 -5.34
CA ALA A 51 7.59 -13.06 -5.12
C ALA A 51 7.30 -13.84 -3.83
N MET A 52 6.97 -13.13 -2.74
CA MET A 52 6.58 -13.72 -1.47
C MET A 52 5.23 -14.45 -1.56
N GLU A 53 4.23 -13.87 -2.22
CA GLU A 53 2.92 -14.49 -2.42
C GLU A 53 3.06 -15.84 -3.14
N LYS A 54 3.86 -15.88 -4.22
CA LYS A 54 4.11 -17.11 -4.99
C LYS A 54 4.87 -18.16 -4.18
N LYS A 55 5.78 -17.74 -3.29
CA LYS A 55 6.63 -18.65 -2.51
C LYS A 55 5.94 -19.20 -1.27
N TYR A 56 5.17 -18.37 -0.56
CA TYR A 56 4.64 -18.67 0.77
C TYR A 56 3.12 -18.84 0.81
N ASN A 57 2.37 -18.48 -0.25
CA ASN A 57 0.91 -18.57 -0.27
C ASN A 57 0.39 -19.52 -1.37
N LYS A 58 0.76 -20.81 -1.30
CA LYS A 58 0.37 -21.81 -2.32
C LYS A 58 -1.12 -22.10 -2.36
N ASN A 59 -1.80 -22.05 -1.21
CA ASN A 59 -3.23 -22.32 -1.05
C ASN A 59 -3.95 -21.14 -0.38
N PRO A 60 -4.05 -19.99 -1.07
CA PRO A 60 -4.60 -18.77 -0.48
C PRO A 60 -6.06 -18.95 -0.07
N ILE A 61 -6.46 -18.25 0.99
CA ILE A 61 -7.88 -18.12 1.34
C ILE A 61 -8.49 -17.16 0.33
N GLU A 62 -9.42 -17.66 -0.49
CA GLU A 62 -10.15 -16.84 -1.44
C GLU A 62 -11.14 -15.95 -0.69
N SER A 63 -11.11 -14.66 -0.99
CA SER A 63 -12.11 -13.73 -0.50
C SER A 63 -13.36 -13.84 -1.36
N THR A 64 -14.51 -14.03 -0.72
CA THR A 64 -15.82 -13.92 -1.37
C THR A 64 -16.00 -12.52 -1.95
N GLU A 65 -16.61 -12.45 -3.14
CA GLU A 65 -16.78 -11.20 -3.91
C GLU A 65 -17.56 -10.11 -3.12
N GLU A 66 -18.40 -10.51 -2.16
CA GLU A 66 -19.11 -9.58 -1.28
C GLU A 66 -18.17 -8.79 -0.34
N GLU A 67 -17.11 -9.41 0.19
CA GLU A 67 -16.15 -8.70 1.06
C GLU A 67 -15.31 -7.68 0.28
N LYS A 68 -14.96 -7.98 -0.98
CA LYS A 68 -14.09 -7.12 -1.80
C LYS A 68 -14.74 -5.76 -2.06
N THR A 69 -16.05 -5.75 -2.32
CA THR A 69 -16.78 -4.51 -2.62
C THR A 69 -16.87 -3.60 -1.39
N LYS A 70 -17.07 -4.17 -0.19
CA LYS A 70 -17.11 -3.41 1.06
C LYS A 70 -15.74 -2.84 1.43
N LYS A 71 -14.68 -3.65 1.30
CA LYS A 71 -13.29 -3.22 1.55
C LYS A 71 -12.85 -2.13 0.57
N LYS A 72 -13.18 -2.26 -0.72
CA LYS A 72 -12.84 -1.27 -1.75
C LYS A 72 -13.51 0.09 -1.49
N LYS A 73 -14.79 0.10 -1.11
CA LYS A 73 -15.49 1.33 -0.71
C LYS A 73 -14.85 1.99 0.50
N MET A 74 -14.46 1.21 1.52
CA MET A 74 -13.81 1.74 2.72
C MET A 74 -12.42 2.34 2.43
N CYS A 75 -11.60 1.68 1.61
CA CYS A 75 -10.32 2.22 1.15
C CYS A 75 -10.51 3.54 0.38
N LEU A 76 -11.50 3.62 -0.51
CA LEU A 76 -11.75 4.82 -1.30
C LEU A 76 -12.16 6.00 -0.41
N VAL A 77 -13.02 5.77 0.58
CA VAL A 77 -13.40 6.77 1.59
C VAL A 77 -12.18 7.23 2.40
N GLY A 78 -11.32 6.29 2.84
CA GLY A 78 -10.10 6.63 3.56
C GLY A 78 -9.13 7.50 2.75
N ILE A 79 -8.97 7.21 1.45
CA ILE A 79 -8.14 8.00 0.54
C ILE A 79 -8.71 9.43 0.39
N LEU A 80 -10.03 9.56 0.20
CA LEU A 80 -10.67 10.88 0.09
C LEU A 80 -10.49 11.71 1.37
N ILE A 81 -10.69 11.11 2.55
CA ILE A 81 -10.48 11.79 3.84
C ILE A 81 -9.01 12.23 3.97
N GLY A 82 -8.06 11.36 3.64
CA GLY A 82 -6.63 11.68 3.69
C GLY A 82 -6.25 12.84 2.76
N LEU A 83 -6.80 12.87 1.53
CA LEU A 83 -6.57 13.97 0.59
C LEU A 83 -7.16 15.28 1.09
N ILE A 84 -8.39 15.28 1.62
CA ILE A 84 -9.02 16.47 2.19
C ILE A 84 -8.18 17.02 3.36
N PHE A 85 -7.69 16.12 4.23
CA PHE A 85 -6.84 16.50 5.36
C PHE A 85 -5.50 17.08 4.90
N PHE A 86 -4.87 16.45 3.90
CA PHE A 86 -3.62 16.94 3.30
C PHE A 86 -3.79 18.33 2.68
N ILE A 87 -4.87 18.54 1.91
CA ILE A 87 -5.20 19.85 1.34
C ILE A 87 -5.40 20.90 2.45
N GLY A 88 -6.10 20.55 3.54
CA GLY A 88 -6.28 21.43 4.69
C GLY A 88 -4.96 21.84 5.36
N ILE A 89 -4.02 20.89 5.53
CA ILE A 89 -2.68 21.17 6.06
C ILE A 89 -1.93 22.14 5.14
N VAL A 90 -1.93 21.88 3.83
CA VAL A 90 -1.25 22.71 2.84
C VAL A 90 -1.85 24.12 2.81
N LEU A 91 -3.18 24.26 2.87
CA LEU A 91 -3.86 25.56 2.94
C LEU A 91 -3.49 26.32 4.22
N THR A 92 -3.52 25.66 5.38
CA THR A 92 -3.13 26.27 6.66
C THR A 92 -1.68 26.74 6.62
N TYR A 93 -0.77 25.92 6.07
CA TYR A 93 0.63 26.28 5.89
C TYR A 93 0.82 27.48 4.95
N PHE A 94 0.04 27.55 3.86
CA PHE A 94 0.06 28.67 2.93
C PHE A 94 -0.44 29.98 3.56
N PHE A 95 -1.49 29.92 4.39
CA PHE A 95 -2.01 31.11 5.10
C PHE A 95 -1.13 31.58 6.26
N MET A 96 -0.35 30.69 6.86
CA MET A 96 0.61 31.03 7.93
C MET A 96 1.94 31.60 7.40
N LYS A 97 2.14 31.65 6.09
CA LYS A 97 3.32 32.22 5.44
C LYS A 97 3.02 33.61 4.91
#